data_AF-K2SAE7-F1
#
_entry.id   AF-K2SAE7-F1
#
_cell.length_a   1.000
_cell.length_b   1.000
_cell.length_c   1.000
_cell.angle_alpha   90.00
_cell.angle_beta   90.00
_cell.angle_gamma   90.00
#
_symmetry.space_group_name_H-M   'P 1'
#
loop_
_entity.id
_entity.type
_entity.pdbx_description
1 polymer ?
#
loop_
_entity_poly.entity_id
_entity_poly.type
_entity_poly.pdbx_seq_one_letter_code
_entity_poly.pdbx_strand_id
1 'polypeptide(L)'
;MFFRPGALFAFVGSFLTSTVDAHAKMVQPVPFGADTLTNAPLQADGSDYPCKVRTGVYDMGKMNNMVVGDPQTLGFDGFAAVHEGGSCQISISLDKNPTANSVFKVIHSIEGGCPGVTKPEVFQFKVPMGFPNGEFALAWTWFNKASLLSSLFFEDTRLT
;
A
#
# COMPACT_ATOMS: atom_id res chain seq x y z
N MET A 1 -27.81 -4.61 -65.64
CA MET A 1 -27.74 -5.46 -64.44
C MET A 1 -26.75 -4.83 -63.48
N PHE A 2 -27.25 -4.36 -62.34
CA PHE A 2 -26.51 -3.58 -61.34
C PHE A 2 -25.65 -4.49 -60.45
N PHE A 3 -24.36 -4.20 -60.33
CA PHE A 3 -23.49 -4.74 -59.29
C PHE A 3 -23.80 -4.06 -57.96
N ARG A 4 -24.15 -4.83 -56.92
CA ARG A 4 -24.33 -4.34 -55.54
C ARG A 4 -22.98 -4.34 -54.82
N PRO A 5 -22.53 -3.23 -54.22
CA PRO A 5 -21.32 -3.23 -53.40
C PRO A 5 -21.61 -3.90 -52.05
N GLY A 6 -20.76 -4.85 -51.65
CA GLY A 6 -20.79 -5.50 -50.35
C GLY A 6 -20.34 -4.53 -49.26
N ALA A 7 -21.18 -4.32 -48.26
CA ALA A 7 -20.83 -3.54 -47.08
C ALA A 7 -19.88 -4.35 -46.19
N LEU A 8 -18.65 -3.88 -46.00
CA LEU A 8 -17.75 -4.31 -44.94
C LEU A 8 -18.30 -3.75 -43.62
N PHE A 9 -18.79 -4.61 -42.73
CA PHE A 9 -19.08 -4.23 -41.34
C PHE A 9 -17.78 -4.28 -40.54
N ALA A 10 -17.16 -3.13 -40.31
CA ALA A 10 -16.10 -2.99 -39.32
C ALA A 10 -16.73 -2.93 -37.91
N PHE A 11 -16.68 -4.03 -37.17
CA PHE A 11 -16.97 -4.03 -35.73
C PHE A 11 -15.80 -3.36 -35.00
N VAL A 12 -15.90 -2.06 -34.74
CA VAL A 12 -15.05 -1.39 -33.74
C VAL A 12 -15.60 -1.77 -32.37
N GLY A 13 -15.11 -2.89 -31.81
CA GLY A 13 -15.41 -3.28 -30.44
C GLY A 13 -14.71 -2.34 -29.46
N SER A 14 -15.48 -1.42 -28.88
CA SER A 14 -14.99 -0.60 -27.76
C SER A 14 -14.79 -1.50 -26.54
N PHE A 15 -13.53 -1.91 -26.29
CA PHE A 15 -13.16 -2.57 -25.04
C PHE A 15 -13.24 -1.53 -23.92
N LEU A 16 -14.34 -1.53 -23.17
CA LEU A 16 -14.43 -0.81 -21.89
C LEU A 16 -13.53 -1.52 -20.89
N THR A 17 -12.30 -1.04 -20.73
CA THR A 17 -11.40 -1.49 -19.66
C THR A 17 -11.91 -0.89 -18.35
N SER A 18 -12.59 -1.68 -17.51
CA SER A 18 -13.00 -1.23 -16.18
C SER A 18 -11.77 -1.12 -15.29
N THR A 19 -11.41 0.10 -14.89
CA THR A 19 -10.43 0.36 -13.83
C THR A 19 -11.07 -0.01 -12.50
N VAL A 20 -10.69 -1.14 -11.94
CA VAL A 20 -11.10 -1.51 -10.57
C VAL A 20 -10.02 -0.96 -9.63
N ASP A 21 -10.38 0.05 -8.85
CA ASP A 21 -9.44 0.76 -7.98
C ASP A 21 -9.38 0.10 -6.60
N ALA A 22 -8.19 -0.37 -6.23
CA ALA A 22 -7.96 -0.92 -4.92
C ALA A 22 -7.89 0.15 -3.86
N HIS A 23 -8.46 -0.12 -2.69
CA HIS A 23 -8.46 0.85 -1.61
C HIS A 23 -8.27 0.17 -0.27
N ALA A 24 -7.10 0.32 0.32
CA ALA A 24 -6.79 -0.21 1.64
C ALA A 24 -5.95 0.78 2.44
N LYS A 25 -6.12 0.73 3.75
CA LYS A 25 -5.25 1.42 4.70
C LYS A 25 -4.97 0.57 5.93
N MET A 26 -3.74 0.61 6.39
CA MET A 26 -3.21 0.09 7.63
C MET A 26 -3.76 0.90 8.80
N VAL A 27 -4.21 0.19 9.82
CA VAL A 27 -4.66 0.77 11.10
C VAL A 27 -3.80 0.29 12.26
N GLN A 28 -3.08 -0.81 12.07
CA GLN A 28 -2.12 -1.38 13.02
C GLN A 28 -0.87 -1.83 12.26
N PRO A 29 0.32 -1.33 12.61
CA PRO A 29 0.56 -0.22 13.53
C PRO A 29 -0.15 1.08 13.12
N VAL A 30 -0.33 2.00 14.08
CA VAL A 30 -1.06 3.25 13.84
C VAL A 30 -0.23 4.14 12.91
N PRO A 31 -0.76 4.55 11.74
CA PRO A 31 0.01 5.31 10.77
C PRO A 31 0.16 6.78 11.13
N PHE A 32 1.11 7.44 10.47
CA PHE A 32 1.31 8.88 10.44
C PHE A 32 0.07 9.62 9.95
N GLY A 33 -0.31 10.68 10.66
CA GLY A 33 -1.49 11.48 10.35
C GLY A 33 -2.74 10.64 10.13
N ALA A 34 -3.01 9.65 10.99
CA ALA A 34 -4.09 8.66 10.82
C ALA A 34 -5.45 9.29 10.51
N ASP A 35 -5.75 10.46 11.08
CA ASP A 35 -7.01 11.18 10.87
C ASP A 35 -7.16 11.73 9.44
N THR A 36 -6.06 12.01 8.77
CA THR A 36 -6.03 12.58 7.41
C THR A 36 -5.58 11.56 6.36
N LEU A 37 -5.28 10.32 6.76
CA LEU A 37 -4.85 9.26 5.86
C LEU A 37 -6.05 8.71 5.08
N THR A 38 -5.93 8.72 3.76
CA THR A 38 -6.90 8.12 2.85
C THR A 38 -6.50 6.69 2.50
N ASN A 39 -7.48 5.87 2.12
CA ASN A 39 -7.26 4.50 1.65
C ASN A 39 -6.99 4.42 0.14
N ALA A 40 -6.71 5.55 -0.52
CA ALA A 40 -6.40 5.60 -1.94
C ALA A 40 -4.92 5.23 -2.17
N PRO A 41 -4.58 4.64 -3.34
CA PRO A 41 -3.18 4.37 -3.68
C PRO A 41 -2.35 5.65 -3.77
N LEU A 42 -1.02 5.52 -3.85
CA LEU A 42 -0.17 6.65 -4.24
C LEU A 42 -0.62 7.22 -5.59
N GLN A 43 -0.38 8.52 -5.77
CA GLN A 43 -0.63 9.20 -7.02
C GLN A 43 0.29 8.62 -8.10
N ALA A 44 -0.26 8.45 -9.31
CA ALA A 44 0.46 7.85 -10.43
C ALA A 44 1.68 8.65 -10.89
N ASP A 45 1.73 9.96 -10.59
CA ASP A 45 2.88 10.83 -10.86
C ASP A 45 3.97 10.79 -9.77
N GLY A 46 3.73 10.04 -8.69
CA GLY A 46 4.64 9.90 -7.55
C GLY A 46 4.72 11.13 -6.64
N SER A 47 3.83 12.12 -6.82
CA SER A 47 3.89 13.40 -6.09
C SER A 47 3.65 13.26 -4.58
N ASP A 48 2.99 12.18 -4.14
CA ASP A 48 2.75 11.87 -2.74
C ASP A 48 3.66 10.74 -2.20
N TYR A 49 4.70 10.34 -2.94
CA TYR A 49 5.71 9.39 -2.46
C TYR A 49 6.85 10.08 -1.68
N PRO A 50 7.34 9.48 -0.56
CA PRO A 50 6.79 8.35 0.18
C PRO A 50 5.70 8.80 1.18
N CYS A 51 5.08 7.85 1.87
CA CYS A 51 4.21 8.11 3.03
C CYS A 51 2.88 8.85 2.74
N LYS A 52 2.44 8.95 1.48
CA LYS A 52 1.30 9.80 1.05
C LYS A 52 1.47 11.23 1.55
N VAL A 53 2.58 11.88 1.13
CA VAL A 53 2.95 13.22 1.58
C VAL A 53 1.78 14.18 1.47
N ARG A 54 1.45 14.79 2.60
CA ARG A 54 0.39 15.78 2.76
C ARG A 54 0.74 16.69 3.93
N THR A 55 0.02 17.80 4.07
CA THR A 55 0.23 18.73 5.18
C THR A 55 0.13 18.00 6.52
N GLY A 56 1.16 18.13 7.35
CA GLY A 56 1.22 17.52 8.69
C GLY A 56 1.38 16.00 8.71
N VAL A 57 1.79 15.36 7.59
CA VAL A 57 1.95 13.89 7.55
C VAL A 57 2.82 13.36 8.68
N TYR A 58 3.94 14.02 8.97
CA TYR A 58 4.88 13.60 10.02
C TYR A 58 4.56 14.19 11.41
N ASP A 59 3.41 14.85 11.56
CA ASP A 59 2.94 15.28 12.88
C ASP A 59 2.51 14.02 13.64
N MET A 60 3.27 13.70 14.69
CA MET A 60 3.06 12.47 15.44
C MET A 60 1.77 12.53 16.26
N GLY A 61 0.77 11.76 15.84
CA GLY A 61 -0.41 11.48 16.67
C GLY A 61 -0.13 10.41 17.72
N LYS A 62 0.42 9.25 17.30
CA LYS A 62 0.73 8.12 18.17
C LYS A 62 2.02 7.44 17.75
N MET A 63 2.82 7.08 18.75
CA MET A 63 4.04 6.31 18.56
C MET A 63 3.73 4.81 18.75
N ASN A 64 4.26 3.93 17.88
CA ASN A 64 4.13 2.47 18.00
C ASN A 64 5.39 1.83 18.59
N ASN A 65 5.36 1.51 19.89
CA ASN A 65 6.52 0.88 20.55
C ASN A 65 6.63 -0.58 20.08
N MET A 66 7.76 -0.95 19.47
CA MET A 66 7.96 -2.29 18.91
C MET A 66 9.24 -2.91 19.46
N VAL A 67 9.09 -3.91 20.32
CA VAL A 67 10.23 -4.65 20.85
C VAL A 67 10.82 -5.53 19.73
N VAL A 68 12.13 -5.42 19.53
CA VAL A 68 12.87 -6.25 18.57
C VAL A 68 12.67 -7.73 18.87
N GLY A 69 12.32 -8.52 17.85
CA GLY A 69 12.07 -9.96 17.95
C GLY A 69 10.64 -10.34 18.37
N ASP A 70 9.88 -9.41 18.95
CA ASP A 70 8.50 -9.65 19.36
C ASP A 70 7.54 -9.57 18.15
N PRO A 71 6.49 -10.43 18.12
CA PRO A 71 5.47 -10.36 17.08
C PRO A 71 4.71 -9.03 17.15
N GLN A 72 4.60 -8.38 15.99
CA GLN A 72 3.88 -7.13 15.77
C GLN A 72 2.69 -7.37 14.86
N THR A 73 1.53 -6.86 15.27
CA THR A 73 0.29 -6.97 14.50
C THR A 73 0.33 -6.02 13.30
N LEU A 74 0.04 -6.57 12.12
CA LEU A 74 -0.31 -5.82 10.92
C LEU A 74 -1.81 -5.98 10.65
N GLY A 75 -2.56 -4.89 10.67
CA GLY A 75 -4.00 -4.87 10.48
C GLY A 75 -4.47 -3.67 9.67
N PHE A 76 -5.61 -3.85 9.01
CA PHE A 76 -6.15 -2.91 8.03
C PHE A 76 -7.57 -2.48 8.38
N ASP A 77 -8.00 -1.35 7.81
CA ASP A 77 -9.37 -0.85 7.92
C ASP A 77 -10.38 -1.87 7.40
N GLY A 78 -11.48 -2.05 8.11
CA GLY A 78 -12.49 -3.08 7.80
C GLY A 78 -13.22 -2.86 6.47
N PHE A 79 -13.17 -1.65 5.91
CA PHE A 79 -13.76 -1.32 4.61
C PHE A 79 -12.75 -1.42 3.46
N ALA A 80 -11.55 -1.96 3.70
CA ALA A 80 -10.56 -2.12 2.65
C ALA A 80 -11.07 -3.07 1.55
N ALA A 81 -11.02 -2.58 0.31
CA ALA A 81 -11.25 -3.37 -0.87
C ALA A 81 -9.97 -4.15 -1.16
N VAL A 82 -9.98 -5.46 -0.90
CA VAL A 82 -8.74 -6.27 -0.87
C VAL A 82 -8.32 -6.84 -2.22
N HIS A 83 -9.20 -6.85 -3.22
CA HIS A 83 -8.89 -7.26 -4.61
C HIS A 83 -8.14 -8.59 -4.75
N GLU A 84 -8.64 -9.64 -4.08
CA GLU A 84 -7.99 -10.96 -4.02
C GLU A 84 -6.57 -10.93 -3.43
N GLY A 85 -6.25 -9.86 -2.70
CA GLY A 85 -4.97 -9.58 -2.10
C GLY A 85 -3.96 -9.09 -3.13
N GLY A 86 -2.80 -9.74 -3.13
CA GLY A 86 -1.59 -9.25 -3.77
C GLY A 86 -0.41 -9.60 -2.89
N SER A 87 0.69 -8.88 -3.06
CA SER A 87 1.87 -9.05 -2.22
C SER A 87 2.19 -7.77 -1.48
N CYS A 88 2.63 -7.90 -0.24
CA CYS A 88 3.01 -6.76 0.59
C CYS A 88 4.43 -6.90 1.12
N GLN A 89 5.06 -5.77 1.41
CA GLN A 89 6.30 -5.73 2.16
C GLN A 89 6.17 -4.81 3.36
N ILE A 90 6.85 -5.19 4.44
CA ILE A 90 7.10 -4.29 5.56
C ILE A 90 8.57 -3.89 5.48
N SER A 91 8.82 -2.59 5.45
CA SER A 91 10.16 -2.04 5.36
C SER A 91 10.38 -0.94 6.37
N ILE A 92 11.63 -0.73 6.78
CA ILE A 92 12.00 0.32 7.72
C ILE A 92 13.02 1.26 7.08
N SER A 93 12.79 2.56 7.21
CA SER A 93 13.78 3.61 6.98
C SER A 93 14.31 4.11 8.33
N LEU A 94 15.61 4.39 8.38
CA LEU A 94 16.20 5.01 9.57
C LEU A 94 15.86 6.50 9.69
N ASP A 95 15.26 7.10 8.65
CA ASP A 95 14.80 8.47 8.65
C ASP A 95 13.47 8.57 9.41
N LYS A 96 13.40 9.52 10.35
CA LYS A 96 12.16 9.79 11.12
C LYS A 96 11.04 10.34 10.23
N ASN A 97 11.42 11.15 9.24
CA ASN A 97 10.54 11.81 8.29
C ASN A 97 11.06 11.47 6.88
N PRO A 98 10.64 10.35 6.28
CA PRO A 98 11.18 9.91 5.01
C PRO A 98 10.94 10.89 3.85
N THR A 99 11.80 10.82 2.84
CA THR A 99 11.71 11.56 1.59
C THR A 99 11.85 10.59 0.42
N ALA A 100 11.69 11.09 -0.81
CA ALA A 100 11.90 10.27 -2.01
C ALA A 100 13.32 9.68 -2.12
N ASN A 101 14.30 10.21 -1.36
CA ASN A 101 15.68 9.71 -1.31
C ASN A 101 15.97 8.81 -0.11
N SER A 102 14.98 8.57 0.76
CA SER A 102 15.15 7.73 1.93
C SER A 102 15.34 6.27 1.55
N VAL A 103 16.15 5.57 2.33
CA VAL A 103 16.44 4.15 2.11
C VAL A 103 15.52 3.31 2.98
N PHE A 104 14.63 2.56 2.34
CA PHE A 104 13.79 1.58 2.99
C PHE A 104 14.37 0.18 2.84
N LYS A 105 14.51 -0.55 3.96
CA LYS A 105 14.98 -1.94 3.97
C LYS A 105 13.85 -2.86 4.37
N VAL A 106 13.57 -3.85 3.52
CA VAL A 106 12.53 -4.85 3.78
C VAL A 106 12.92 -5.72 4.97
N ILE A 107 11.99 -5.85 5.93
CA ILE A 107 12.12 -6.72 7.10
C ILE A 107 11.15 -7.90 7.06
N HIS A 108 10.08 -7.80 6.25
CA HIS A 108 9.11 -8.86 6.08
C HIS A 108 8.46 -8.78 4.69
N SER A 109 8.09 -9.92 4.12
CA SER A 109 7.39 -10.01 2.84
C SER A 109 6.25 -11.01 2.96
N ILE A 110 5.09 -10.63 2.44
CA ILE A 110 3.88 -11.46 2.40
C ILE A 110 3.53 -11.63 0.93
N GLU A 111 3.85 -12.80 0.38
CA GLU A 111 3.69 -13.12 -1.04
C GLU A 111 2.33 -13.80 -1.26
N GLY A 112 1.36 -13.02 -1.77
CA GLY A 112 -0.01 -13.48 -1.95
C GLY A 112 -0.91 -13.25 -0.72
N GLY A 113 -2.19 -13.00 -0.99
CA GLY A 113 -3.22 -12.90 0.04
C GLY A 113 -3.16 -11.67 0.94
N CYS A 114 -2.22 -10.74 0.78
CA CYS A 114 -2.21 -9.48 1.53
C CYS A 114 -2.93 -8.36 0.76
N PRO A 115 -3.75 -7.49 1.41
CA PRO A 115 -4.13 -7.45 2.84
C PRO A 115 -5.27 -8.40 3.22
N GLY A 116 -5.67 -9.28 2.32
CA GLY A 116 -6.66 -10.33 2.53
C GLY A 116 -7.17 -10.83 1.18
N VAL A 117 -7.88 -11.97 1.15
CA VAL A 117 -8.42 -12.49 -0.13
C VAL A 117 -9.85 -12.01 -0.38
N THR A 118 -10.74 -12.19 0.61
CA THR A 118 -12.17 -11.82 0.50
C THR A 118 -12.54 -10.63 1.37
N LYS A 119 -11.78 -10.40 2.43
CA LYS A 119 -11.91 -9.31 3.39
C LYS A 119 -10.54 -9.04 4.00
N PRO A 120 -10.34 -7.91 4.68
CA PRO A 120 -9.08 -7.62 5.35
C PRO A 120 -8.77 -8.69 6.40
N GLU A 121 -7.52 -9.14 6.41
CA GLU A 121 -6.99 -10.12 7.35
C GLU A 121 -5.94 -9.47 8.26
N VAL A 122 -5.65 -10.14 9.38
CA VAL A 122 -4.61 -9.71 10.32
C VAL A 122 -3.39 -10.57 10.10
N PHE A 123 -2.24 -9.92 9.93
CA PHE A 123 -0.96 -10.56 9.76
C PHE A 123 -0.05 -10.26 10.95
N GLN A 124 1.07 -10.98 11.03
CA GLN A 124 2.11 -10.77 12.03
C GLN A 124 3.43 -10.56 11.32
N PHE A 125 4.22 -9.61 11.79
CA PHE A 125 5.61 -9.42 11.38
C PHE A 125 6.50 -9.25 12.62
N LYS A 126 7.81 -9.19 12.41
CA LYS A 126 8.77 -8.96 13.49
C LYS A 126 9.83 -7.99 13.01
N VAL A 127 10.25 -7.09 13.90
CA VAL A 127 11.52 -6.37 13.71
C VAL A 127 12.65 -7.37 13.98
N PRO A 128 13.61 -7.56 13.05
CA PRO A 128 14.59 -8.63 13.14
C PRO A 128 15.56 -8.41 14.32
N MET A 129 16.00 -9.51 14.93
CA MET A 129 17.00 -9.47 16.00
C MET A 129 18.26 -8.72 15.55
N GLY A 130 18.78 -7.85 16.41
CA GLY A 130 19.95 -7.02 16.11
C GLY A 130 19.66 -5.75 15.31
N PHE A 131 18.39 -5.45 14.99
CA PHE A 131 18.01 -4.13 14.50
C PHE A 131 18.32 -3.08 15.58
N PRO A 132 18.90 -1.92 15.22
CA PRO A 132 19.24 -0.88 16.20
C PRO A 132 17.98 -0.34 16.87
N ASN A 133 18.08 0.04 18.15
CA ASN A 133 17.01 0.75 18.83
C ASN A 133 17.02 2.22 18.42
N GLY A 134 15.85 2.83 18.32
CA GLY A 134 15.71 4.22 17.92
C GLY A 134 14.37 4.51 17.29
N GLU A 135 14.20 5.76 16.89
CA GLU A 135 13.01 6.23 16.22
C GLU A 135 13.14 6.10 14.71
N PHE A 136 12.28 5.29 14.10
CA PHE A 136 12.35 4.96 12.68
C PHE A 136 10.98 5.03 12.03
N ALA A 137 10.95 5.15 10.71
CA ALA A 137 9.72 5.02 9.92
C ALA A 137 9.58 3.59 9.40
N LEU A 138 8.42 2.97 9.60
CA LEU A 138 8.06 1.68 9.03
C LEU A 138 6.99 1.88 7.98
N ALA A 139 7.26 1.41 6.76
CA ALA A 139 6.35 1.42 5.64
C ALA A 139 5.71 0.05 5.44
N TRP A 140 4.39 0.02 5.34
CA TRP A 140 3.68 -1.05 4.66
C TRP A 140 3.52 -0.67 3.18
N THR A 141 3.99 -1.55 2.30
CA THR A 141 3.73 -1.46 0.87
C THR A 141 2.89 -2.62 0.39
N TRP A 142 1.97 -2.34 -0.52
CA TRP A 142 1.11 -3.34 -1.14
C TRP A 142 1.09 -3.17 -2.64
N PHE A 143 1.27 -4.28 -3.34
CA PHE A 143 1.03 -4.44 -4.77
C PHE A 143 -0.15 -5.38 -4.92
N ASN A 144 -1.30 -4.81 -5.22
CA ASN A 144 -2.54 -5.56 -5.38
C ASN A 144 -2.51 -6.47 -6.62
N LYS A 145 -3.22 -7.59 -6.54
CA LYS A 145 -3.23 -8.63 -7.59
C LYS A 145 -4.02 -8.20 -8.83
N ALA A 146 -5.10 -7.44 -8.65
CA ALA A 146 -6.14 -7.28 -9.67
C ALA A 146 -6.03 -6.02 -10.55
N SER A 147 -5.15 -5.05 -10.26
CA SER A 147 -5.07 -3.85 -11.08
C SER A 147 -4.02 -3.96 -12.18
N LEU A 148 -4.38 -3.42 -13.35
CA LEU A 148 -3.46 -3.20 -14.48
C LEU A 148 -2.49 -2.04 -14.22
N LEU A 149 -2.74 -1.26 -13.17
CA LEU A 149 -1.88 -0.21 -12.63
C LEU A 149 -1.52 -0.64 -11.22
N SER A 150 -0.30 -1.13 -10.97
CA SER A 150 0.16 -1.47 -9.63
C SER A 150 -0.17 -0.33 -8.66
N SER A 151 -1.19 -0.50 -7.81
CA SER A 151 -1.51 0.52 -6.82
C SER A 151 -0.55 0.30 -5.67
N LEU A 152 0.53 1.08 -5.64
CA LEU A 152 1.45 1.10 -4.52
C LEU A 152 0.78 1.86 -3.38
N PHE A 153 0.41 1.14 -2.34
CA PHE A 153 0.08 1.75 -1.05
C PHE A 153 1.39 1.93 -0.30
N PHE A 154 1.54 3.06 0.37
CA PHE A 154 2.73 3.35 1.15
C PHE A 154 2.29 4.11 2.39
N GLU A 155 2.20 3.39 3.49
CA GLU A 155 1.72 3.95 4.74
C GLU A 155 2.74 3.69 5.82
N ASP A 156 3.04 4.76 6.54
CA ASP A 156 4.13 4.75 7.48
C ASP A 156 3.67 4.94 8.90
N THR A 157 4.44 4.39 9.81
CA THR A 157 4.34 4.67 11.21
C THR A 157 5.71 4.99 11.79
N ARG A 158 5.76 5.69 12.91
CA ARG A 158 6.98 5.75 13.71
C ARG A 158 7.00 4.56 14.67
N LEU A 159 8.16 3.91 14.77
CA LEU A 159 8.47 2.96 15.83
C LEU A 159 9.60 3.46 16.74
N THR A 160 9.61 2.99 17.99
CA THR A 160 10.65 3.20 19.02
C THR A 160 10.98 1.89 19.70
#